data_AF-D8RKM3-F1
#
_entry.id   AF-D8RKM3-F1
#
_cell.length_a   1.000
_cell.length_b   1.000
_cell.length_c   1.000
_cell.angle_alpha   90.00
_cell.angle_beta   90.00
_cell.angle_gamma   90.00
#
_symmetry.space_group_name_H-M   'P 1'
#
loop_
_entity.id
_entity.type
_entity.pdbx_description
1 polymer ?
#
loop_
_entity_poly.entity_id
_entity_poly.type
_entity_poly.pdbx_seq_one_letter_code
_entity_poly.pdbx_strand_id
1 'polypeptide(L)'
;VQAYTVQCSRCGQWRLVPSEEVYESIRARVLENPWVCEDAKIWRPDACCDIKGDIQQEGDDRLWALDKPNLPKTPAGWKRDFVIRSEGCSRFGDIYYISPCGKKLRSMVEVAKFLEDHPEYYDLSVDQFCYTIPQPADKSY
;
A
#
# COMPACT_ATOMS: atom_id res chain seq x y z
N VAL A 1 0.31 8.61 12.85
CA VAL A 1 1.17 7.44 12.57
C VAL A 1 0.49 6.63 11.49
N GLN A 2 1.19 6.30 10.39
CA GLN A 2 0.66 5.45 9.34
C GLN A 2 0.75 3.98 9.78
N ALA A 3 -0.29 3.20 9.52
CA ALA A 3 -0.32 1.77 9.79
C ALA A 3 -0.84 1.04 8.55
N TYR A 4 -0.33 -0.16 8.31
CA TYR A 4 -0.76 -1.02 7.21
C TYR A 4 -1.70 -2.10 7.75
N THR A 5 -2.79 -2.34 7.03
CA THR A 5 -3.78 -3.33 7.43
C THR A 5 -4.20 -4.18 6.23
N VAL A 6 -4.61 -5.42 6.50
CA VAL A 6 -5.17 -6.32 5.50
C VAL A 6 -6.46 -6.92 6.03
N GLN A 7 -7.45 -7.09 5.15
CA GLN A 7 -8.70 -7.75 5.49
C GLN A 7 -8.61 -9.24 5.19
N CYS A 8 -9.02 -10.06 6.15
CA CYS A 8 -9.16 -11.50 5.96
C CYS A 8 -10.32 -11.81 5.00
N SER A 9 -10.04 -12.56 3.94
CA SER A 9 -11.06 -12.99 2.96
C SER A 9 -12.10 -13.98 3.52
N ARG A 10 -11.80 -14.65 4.64
CA ARG A 10 -12.70 -15.63 5.28
C ARG A 10 -13.66 -15.02 6.29
N CYS A 11 -13.14 -14.23 7.22
CA CYS A 11 -13.91 -13.68 8.34
C CYS A 11 -14.18 -12.17 8.26
N GLY A 12 -13.58 -11.48 7.28
CA GLY A 12 -13.73 -10.03 7.10
C GLY A 12 -13.01 -9.18 8.14
N GLN A 13 -12.29 -9.78 9.10
CA GLN A 13 -11.57 -9.04 10.14
C GLN A 13 -10.29 -8.40 9.59
N TRP A 14 -9.96 -7.22 10.12
CA TRP A 14 -8.76 -6.47 9.77
C TRP A 14 -7.59 -6.83 10.67
N ARG A 15 -6.42 -7.00 10.08
CA ARG A 15 -5.16 -7.38 10.74
C ARG A 15 -4.09 -6.36 10.46
N LEU A 16 -3.29 -6.04 11.47
CA LEU A 16 -2.14 -5.15 11.31
C LEU A 16 -1.01 -5.91 10.60
N VAL A 17 -0.40 -5.24 9.63
CA VAL A 17 0.74 -5.74 8.86
C VAL A 17 2.01 -5.09 9.40
N PRO A 18 3.09 -5.85 9.67
CA PRO A 18 4.24 -5.35 10.40
C PRO A 18 5.09 -4.34 9.63
N SER A 19 5.03 -4.33 8.30
CA SER A 19 5.78 -3.39 7.46
C SER A 19 5.10 -3.13 6.12
N GLU A 20 5.55 -2.06 5.45
CA GLU A 20 5.09 -1.70 4.10
C GLU A 20 5.39 -2.82 3.10
N GLU A 21 6.57 -3.43 3.16
CA GLU A 21 7.00 -4.48 2.23
C GLU A 21 6.12 -5.73 2.33
N VAL A 22 5.70 -6.09 3.54
CA VAL A 22 4.75 -7.20 3.75
C VAL A 22 3.38 -6.82 3.19
N TYR A 23 2.93 -5.59 3.42
CA TYR A 23 1.66 -5.10 2.87
C TYR A 23 1.64 -5.12 1.35
N GLU A 24 2.70 -4.61 0.71
CA GLU A 24 2.83 -4.61 -0.74
C GLU A 24 2.89 -6.03 -1.30
N SER A 25 3.50 -6.97 -0.56
CA SER A 25 3.52 -8.38 -0.93
C SER A 25 2.14 -9.02 -0.97
N ILE A 26 1.30 -8.66 0.00
CA ILE A 26 -0.06 -9.15 0.06
C ILE A 26 -0.91 -8.48 -1.01
N ARG A 27 -0.91 -7.14 -1.12
CA ARG A 27 -1.76 -6.39 -2.07
C ARG A 27 -1.49 -6.78 -3.53
N ALA A 28 -0.22 -7.07 -3.87
CA ALA A 28 0.19 -7.39 -5.24
C ALA A 28 -0.37 -8.71 -5.75
N ARG A 29 -0.81 -9.59 -4.84
CA ARG A 29 -1.27 -10.94 -5.16
C ARG A 29 -2.67 -11.23 -4.60
N VAL A 30 -3.36 -10.24 -4.04
CA VAL A 30 -4.57 -10.47 -3.23
C VAL A 30 -5.73 -11.07 -4.04
N LEU A 31 -5.79 -10.87 -5.36
CA LEU A 31 -6.79 -11.51 -6.22
C LEU A 31 -6.45 -12.97 -6.54
N GLU A 32 -5.16 -13.29 -6.67
CA GLU A 32 -4.66 -14.63 -7.02
C GLU A 32 -4.53 -15.52 -5.77
N ASN A 33 -4.09 -14.92 -4.68
CA ASN A 33 -3.89 -15.53 -3.37
C ASN A 33 -4.58 -14.67 -2.29
N PRO A 34 -5.90 -14.82 -2.10
CA PRO A 34 -6.64 -14.10 -1.08
C PRO A 34 -6.05 -14.34 0.31
N TRP A 35 -5.85 -13.25 1.05
CA TRP A 35 -5.20 -13.29 2.35
C TRP A 35 -6.15 -13.82 3.44
N VAL A 36 -5.64 -14.67 4.34
CA VAL A 36 -6.39 -15.21 5.49
C VAL A 36 -5.64 -15.00 6.82
N CYS A 37 -6.35 -15.07 7.95
CA CYS A 37 -5.76 -14.76 9.26
C CYS A 37 -4.57 -15.67 9.60
N GLU A 38 -4.57 -16.92 9.14
CA GLU A 38 -3.50 -17.87 9.35
C GLU A 38 -2.20 -17.47 8.66
N ASP A 39 -2.25 -16.67 7.58
CA ASP A 39 -1.06 -16.15 6.92
C ASP A 39 -0.28 -15.18 7.83
N ALA A 40 -0.97 -14.56 8.80
CA ALA A 40 -0.31 -13.73 9.80
C ALA A 40 0.55 -14.51 10.79
N LYS A 41 0.45 -15.85 10.85
CA LYS A 41 1.21 -16.68 11.82
C LYS A 41 2.72 -16.50 11.74
N ILE A 42 3.22 -16.03 10.60
CA ILE A 42 4.65 -15.73 10.41
C ILE A 42 5.13 -14.54 11.27
N TRP A 43 4.24 -13.61 11.66
CA TRP A 43 4.55 -12.48 12.56
C TRP A 43 3.69 -12.44 13.83
N ARG A 44 2.59 -13.19 13.86
CA ARG A 44 1.65 -13.29 14.98
C ARG A 44 1.20 -14.75 15.17
N PRO A 45 1.89 -15.55 16.01
CA PRO A 45 1.69 -17.00 16.08
C PRO A 45 0.26 -17.47 16.44
N ASP A 46 -0.49 -16.67 17.19
CA ASP A 46 -1.86 -16.97 17.61
C ASP A 46 -2.90 -16.64 16.52
N ALA A 47 -2.54 -15.98 15.43
CA ALA A 47 -3.50 -15.44 14.47
C ALA A 47 -4.40 -16.52 13.83
N CYS A 48 -5.71 -16.35 14.00
CA CYS A 48 -6.77 -17.13 13.36
C CYS A 48 -8.08 -16.31 13.28
N CYS A 49 -9.09 -16.83 12.60
CA CYS A 49 -10.39 -16.16 12.45
C CYS A 49 -11.23 -16.08 13.74
N ASP A 50 -10.93 -16.89 14.75
CA ASP A 50 -11.67 -16.90 16.02
C ASP A 50 -11.23 -15.77 16.97
N ILE A 51 -10.08 -15.15 16.69
CA ILE A 51 -9.55 -14.05 17.50
C ILE A 51 -10.05 -12.72 16.93
N LYS A 52 -10.47 -11.79 17.80
CA LYS A 52 -10.92 -10.45 17.39
C LYS A 52 -9.86 -9.74 16.51
N GLY A 53 -10.33 -9.06 15.46
CA GLY A 53 -9.55 -8.13 14.62
C GLY A 53 -8.60 -7.22 15.41
N ASP A 54 -7.46 -6.88 14.83
CA ASP A 54 -6.50 -5.95 15.46
C ASP A 54 -7.03 -4.51 15.49
N ILE A 55 -7.88 -4.20 14.51
CA ILE A 55 -8.50 -2.91 14.32
C ILE A 55 -9.91 -3.11 13.76
N GLN A 56 -10.79 -2.16 14.06
CA GLN A 56 -12.16 -2.10 13.56
C GLN A 56 -12.31 -0.77 12.82
N GLN A 57 -12.96 -0.77 11.65
CA GLN A 57 -13.26 0.46 10.93
C GLN A 57 -14.37 1.28 11.61
N GLU A 58 -15.36 0.58 12.18
CA GLU A 58 -16.47 1.22 12.87
C GLU A 58 -16.00 1.86 14.18
N GLY A 59 -16.24 3.17 14.32
CA GLY A 59 -15.83 3.94 15.49
C GLY A 59 -14.34 4.28 15.56
N ASP A 60 -13.61 4.11 14.45
CA ASP A 60 -12.22 4.54 14.31
C ASP A 60 -12.15 5.91 13.64
N ASP A 61 -11.56 6.90 14.32
CA ASP A 61 -11.42 8.27 13.81
C ASP A 61 -10.30 8.40 12.76
N ARG A 62 -9.63 7.30 12.41
CA ARG A 62 -8.57 7.28 11.39
C ARG A 62 -9.16 7.35 9.99
N LEU A 63 -8.46 8.05 9.09
CA LEU A 63 -8.73 7.99 7.66
C LEU A 63 -8.20 6.67 7.08
N TRP A 64 -9.08 5.96 6.39
CA TRP A 64 -8.76 4.69 5.72
C TRP A 64 -8.51 4.92 4.24
N ALA A 65 -7.35 4.46 3.76
CA ALA A 65 -6.94 4.53 2.38
C ALA A 65 -6.87 3.10 1.79
N LEU A 66 -7.76 2.79 0.87
CA LEU A 66 -7.92 1.48 0.26
C LEU A 66 -7.22 1.44 -1.09
N ASP A 67 -6.05 0.82 -1.13
CA ASP A 67 -5.33 0.54 -2.39
C ASP A 67 -6.17 -0.38 -3.29
N LYS A 68 -6.03 -0.23 -4.61
CA LYS A 68 -6.60 -1.19 -5.55
C LYS A 68 -5.85 -2.53 -5.48
N PRO A 69 -6.53 -3.67 -5.66
CA PRO A 69 -5.87 -4.96 -5.79
C PRO A 69 -4.84 -4.98 -6.93
N ASN A 70 -3.84 -5.85 -6.83
CA ASN A 70 -2.80 -6.09 -7.85
C ASN A 70 -1.95 -4.86 -8.17
N LEU A 71 -1.82 -3.92 -7.22
CA LEU A 71 -0.80 -2.89 -7.30
C LEU A 71 0.59 -3.52 -7.19
N PRO A 72 1.53 -3.18 -8.10
CA PRO A 72 2.86 -3.75 -8.07
C PRO A 72 3.57 -3.43 -6.75
N LYS A 73 4.49 -4.31 -6.38
CA LYS A 73 5.47 -4.01 -5.34
C LYS A 73 6.35 -2.86 -5.80
N THR A 74 6.71 -2.00 -4.87
CA THR A 74 7.71 -0.98 -5.12
C THR A 74 9.07 -1.66 -5.39
N PRO A 75 9.85 -1.19 -6.39
CA PRO A 75 11.19 -1.70 -6.64
C PRO A 75 12.09 -1.63 -5.40
N ALA A 76 13.09 -2.51 -5.32
CA ALA A 76 13.99 -2.55 -4.17
C ALA A 76 14.73 -1.21 -3.98
N GLY A 77 14.75 -0.71 -2.73
CA GLY A 77 15.36 0.57 -2.39
C GLY A 77 14.53 1.81 -2.75
N TRP A 78 13.40 1.64 -3.44
CA TRP A 78 12.43 2.70 -3.68
C TRP A 78 11.33 2.67 -2.62
N LYS A 79 10.64 3.79 -2.43
CA LYS A 79 9.46 3.90 -1.57
C LYS A 79 8.28 4.53 -2.31
N ARG A 80 7.09 3.93 -2.22
CA ARG A 80 5.83 4.53 -2.71
C ARG A 80 5.13 5.27 -1.57
N ASP A 81 5.36 6.56 -1.51
CA ASP A 81 4.87 7.46 -0.47
C ASP A 81 3.48 8.01 -0.84
N PHE A 82 2.43 7.56 -0.13
CA PHE A 82 1.08 8.09 -0.28
C PHE A 82 0.81 9.18 0.77
N VAL A 83 0.41 10.36 0.30
CA VAL A 83 0.14 11.53 1.16
C VAL A 83 -1.33 11.91 1.02
N ILE A 84 -2.09 11.77 2.11
CA ILE A 84 -3.48 12.22 2.20
C ILE A 84 -3.52 13.75 2.22
N ARG A 85 -4.45 14.35 1.47
CA ARG A 85 -4.66 15.81 1.46
C ARG A 85 -5.61 16.23 2.59
N SER A 86 -5.73 17.54 2.83
CA SER A 86 -6.75 18.04 3.74
C SER A 86 -8.16 17.84 3.15
N GLU A 87 -9.15 17.65 4.02
CA GLU A 87 -10.57 17.60 3.65
C GLU A 87 -10.97 18.79 2.76
N GLY A 88 -11.86 18.56 1.80
CA GLY A 88 -12.32 19.57 0.83
C GLY A 88 -11.42 19.76 -0.40
N CYS A 89 -10.33 18.99 -0.52
CA CYS A 89 -9.57 18.93 -1.77
C CYS A 89 -10.31 18.14 -2.85
N SER A 90 -10.10 18.48 -4.12
CA SER A 90 -10.69 17.75 -5.26
C SER A 90 -10.16 16.32 -5.46
N ARG A 91 -9.15 15.91 -4.68
CA ARG A 91 -8.51 14.58 -4.72
C ARG A 91 -8.16 14.14 -3.30
N PHE A 92 -8.29 12.85 -3.04
CA PHE A 92 -8.02 12.23 -1.74
C PHE A 92 -6.55 12.35 -1.30
N GLY A 93 -5.61 12.23 -2.24
CA GLY A 93 -4.19 12.26 -1.93
C GLY A 93 -3.32 12.31 -3.17
N ASP A 94 -2.01 12.36 -2.93
CA ASP A 94 -0.97 12.33 -3.96
C ASP A 94 -0.03 11.15 -3.69
N ILE A 95 0.51 10.57 -4.76
CA ILE A 95 1.54 9.52 -4.69
C ILE A 95 2.87 10.09 -5.15
N TYR A 96 3.91 9.73 -4.43
CA TYR A 96 5.28 9.99 -4.81
C TYR A 96 6.10 8.72 -4.75
N TYR A 97 7.07 8.59 -5.65
CA TYR A 97 8.13 7.61 -5.49
C TYR A 97 9.38 8.31 -4.99
N ILE A 98 9.98 7.76 -3.94
CA ILE A 98 11.27 8.20 -3.43
C ILE A 98 12.30 7.21 -3.93
N SER A 99 13.22 7.69 -4.75
CA SER A 99 14.35 6.89 -5.26
C SER A 99 15.37 6.57 -4.17
N PRO A 100 16.27 5.59 -4.40
CA PRO A 100 17.34 5.27 -3.44
C PRO A 100 18.25 6.45 -3.11
N CYS A 101 18.39 7.43 -4.00
CA CYS A 101 19.14 8.67 -3.74
C CYS A 101 18.32 9.78 -3.07
N GLY A 102 17.07 9.49 -2.67
CA GLY A 102 16.18 10.42 -1.97
C GLY A 102 15.39 11.37 -2.88
N LYS A 103 15.56 11.31 -4.21
CA LYS A 103 14.78 12.14 -5.14
C LYS A 103 13.32 11.72 -5.14
N LYS A 104 12.43 12.70 -4.95
CA LYS A 104 10.97 12.54 -4.95
C LYS A 104 10.42 12.76 -6.37
N LEU A 105 9.76 11.74 -6.93
CA LEU A 105 9.18 11.74 -8.27
C LEU A 105 7.66 11.67 -8.17
N ARG A 106 6.94 12.56 -8.85
CA ARG A 106 5.49 12.75 -8.68
C ARG A 106 4.65 12.27 -9.88
N SER A 107 5.27 11.68 -10.90
CA SER A 107 4.55 11.15 -12.06
C SER A 107 5.35 10.08 -12.81
N MET A 108 4.66 9.31 -13.65
CA MET A 108 5.28 8.35 -14.58
C MET A 108 6.28 9.02 -15.54
N VAL A 109 6.03 10.27 -15.95
CA VAL A 109 6.94 11.04 -16.81
C VAL A 109 8.25 11.34 -16.08
N GLU A 110 8.17 11.67 -14.80
CA GLU A 110 9.37 11.91 -13.98
C GLU A 110 10.14 10.62 -13.70
N VAL A 111 9.45 9.47 -13.53
CA VAL A 111 10.09 8.15 -13.43
C VAL A 111 10.83 7.79 -14.72
N ALA A 112 10.17 7.90 -15.87
CA ALA A 112 10.78 7.57 -17.16
C ALA A 112 12.05 8.39 -17.39
N LYS A 113 11.97 9.71 -17.21
CA LYS A 113 13.12 10.59 -17.32
C LYS A 113 14.22 10.25 -16.30
N PHE A 114 13.85 9.93 -15.06
CA PHE A 114 14.83 9.53 -14.06
C PHE A 114 15.59 8.26 -14.47
N LEU A 115 14.90 7.24 -14.98
CA LEU A 115 15.57 6.00 -15.41
C LEU A 115 16.45 6.21 -16.65
N GLU A 116 16.08 7.12 -17.56
CA GLU A 116 16.94 7.54 -18.68
C GLU A 116 18.22 8.24 -18.21
N ASP A 117 18.10 9.15 -17.23
CA ASP A 117 19.22 9.90 -16.67
C ASP A 117 20.13 9.04 -15.76
N HIS A 118 19.67 7.86 -15.33
CA HIS A 118 20.32 6.98 -14.36
C HIS A 118 20.43 5.52 -14.84
N PRO A 119 21.35 5.23 -15.78
CA PRO A 119 21.48 3.90 -16.41
C PRO A 119 21.90 2.79 -15.44
N GLU A 120 22.33 3.11 -14.22
CA GLU A 120 22.57 2.14 -13.15
C GLU A 120 21.32 1.33 -12.74
N TYR A 121 20.11 1.83 -13.05
CA TYR A 121 18.83 1.14 -12.82
C TYR A 121 18.33 0.37 -14.05
N TYR A 122 19.24 -0.21 -14.83
CA TYR A 122 18.95 -0.89 -16.10
C TYR A 122 17.97 -2.08 -15.98
N ASP A 123 17.79 -2.63 -14.79
CA ASP A 123 16.88 -3.73 -14.48
C ASP A 123 15.46 -3.26 -14.15
N LEU A 124 15.27 -1.95 -13.97
CA LEU A 124 13.96 -1.36 -13.69
C LEU A 124 13.25 -0.93 -14.96
N SER A 125 11.95 -1.17 -14.98
CA SER A 125 11.05 -0.69 -16.02
C SER A 125 9.93 0.16 -15.41
N VAL A 126 9.42 1.10 -16.21
CA VAL A 126 8.38 2.05 -15.80
C VAL A 126 7.09 1.36 -15.34
N ASP A 127 6.79 0.15 -15.83
CA ASP A 127 5.62 -0.64 -15.45
C ASP A 127 5.63 -1.14 -14.00
N GLN A 128 6.80 -1.14 -13.35
CA GLN A 128 6.91 -1.42 -11.92
C GLN A 128 6.44 -0.24 -11.04
N PHE A 129 6.16 0.92 -11.64
CA PHE A 129 5.69 2.11 -10.94
C PHE A 129 4.21 2.35 -11.20
N CYS A 130 3.47 2.66 -10.15
CA CYS A 130 2.05 2.96 -10.23
C CYS A 130 1.64 4.15 -9.34
N TYR A 131 1.02 5.16 -9.95
CA TYR A 131 0.47 6.36 -9.31
C TYR A 131 -1.05 6.28 -9.08
N THR A 132 -1.63 5.07 -9.03
CA THR A 132 -3.04 4.88 -8.69
C THR A 132 -3.28 5.27 -7.24
N ILE A 133 -4.08 6.31 -7.03
CA ILE A 133 -4.42 6.84 -5.70
C ILE A 133 -5.37 5.86 -4.98
N PRO A 134 -5.11 5.50 -3.70
CA PRO A 134 -6.06 4.77 -2.87
C PRO A 134 -7.43 5.46 -2.82
N GLN A 135 -8.49 4.70 -2.55
CA GLN A 135 -9.81 5.27 -2.33
C GLN A 135 -10.06 5.46 -0.83
N PRO A 136 -10.72 6.56 -0.40
CA PRO A 136 -11.18 6.66 0.97
C PRO A 136 -12.22 5.56 1.25
N ALA A 137 -12.19 4.96 2.44
CA ALA A 137 -13.27 4.05 2.84
C ALA A 137 -14.59 4.79 3.08
N ASP A 138 -14.51 6.01 3.62
CA ASP A 138 -15.65 6.92 3.70
C ASP A 138 -15.90 7.55 2.32
N LYS A 139 -17.08 7.28 1.75
CA LYS A 139 -17.48 7.80 0.43
C LYS A 139 -17.83 9.28 0.46
N SER A 140 -17.99 9.88 1.64
CA SER A 140 -18.32 11.30 1.83
C SER A 140 -17.10 12.20 1.97
N TYR A 141 -15.90 11.62 1.98
CA TYR A 141 -14.62 12.34 1.97
C TYR A 141 -14.49 13.29 0.76
#